data_AF-A0A6P0MKE6-F1
#
_entry.id   AF-A0A6P0MKE6-F1
#
_cell.length_a   1.000
_cell.length_b   1.000
_cell.length_c   1.000
_cell.angle_alpha   90.00
_cell.angle_beta   90.00
_cell.angle_gamma   90.00
#
_symmetry.space_group_name_H-M   'P 1'
#
loop_
_entity.id
_entity.type
_entity.pdbx_description
1 polymer ?
#
loop_
_entity_poly.entity_id
_entity_poly.type
_entity_poly.pdbx_seq_one_letter_code
_entity_poly.pdbx_strand_id
1 'polypeptide(L)'
;MQLFADPFTHRNPLQSYLTNLSEILWCFSLAICSFSIGLINNIRPKSKVNRFIVCSAFILAILLIDDIFRITLIANQLLGIPKSFTSLLYGTSIIAYSIFFRRKIASTPYFLLLVALGLFVISTLVDWLSLPGIGTPTMLEDGTKLLALVNLAYYFWYVCRNEVLSAKTRTW
;
A
#
# COMPACT_ATOMS: atom_id res chain seq x y z
N MET A 1 0.07 -9.57 24.85
CA MET A 1 -0.36 -9.82 23.47
C MET A 1 0.60 -9.06 22.56
N GLN A 2 1.75 -9.68 22.24
CA GLN A 2 2.93 -9.00 21.68
C GLN A 2 2.97 -8.95 20.14
N LEU A 3 1.97 -9.53 19.45
CA LEU A 3 1.92 -9.65 17.99
C LEU A 3 1.80 -8.30 17.23
N PHE A 4 1.33 -7.27 17.92
CA PHE A 4 0.97 -5.95 17.38
C PHE A 4 1.82 -4.81 17.95
N ALA A 5 2.83 -5.15 18.75
CA ALA A 5 3.62 -4.12 19.43
C ALA A 5 4.65 -3.50 18.48
N ASP A 6 4.95 -2.22 18.69
CA ASP A 6 5.95 -1.49 17.90
C ASP A 6 7.37 -2.09 18.09
N PRO A 7 8.09 -2.43 17.02
CA PRO A 7 9.40 -3.08 17.12
C PRO A 7 10.45 -2.21 17.82
N PHE A 8 10.25 -0.89 17.85
CA PHE A 8 11.16 0.08 18.48
C PHE A 8 10.93 0.25 19.99
N THR A 9 9.84 -0.29 20.54
CA THR A 9 9.53 -0.16 21.98
C THR A 9 9.97 -1.35 22.82
N HIS A 10 10.35 -2.47 22.17
CA HIS A 10 10.72 -3.70 22.87
C HIS A 10 12.15 -4.17 22.60
N ARG A 11 12.76 -4.75 23.65
CA ARG A 11 14.11 -5.34 23.64
C ARG A 11 14.33 -6.46 22.61
N ASN A 12 13.25 -6.99 22.01
CA ASN A 12 13.27 -8.07 21.04
C ASN A 12 12.52 -7.67 19.76
N PRO A 13 13.22 -7.24 18.68
CA PRO A 13 12.60 -6.83 17.41
C PRO A 13 11.85 -7.95 16.67
N LEU A 14 11.97 -9.19 17.15
CA LEU A 14 11.33 -10.39 16.59
C LEU A 14 9.88 -10.61 17.07
N GLN A 15 9.36 -9.80 18.00
CA GLN A 15 8.02 -10.02 18.57
C GLN A 15 6.86 -9.42 17.72
N SER A 16 7.18 -8.52 16.77
CA SER A 16 6.21 -7.80 15.91
C SER A 16 5.96 -8.52 14.58
N TYR A 17 5.53 -9.79 14.63
CA TYR A 17 5.41 -10.63 13.43
C TYR A 17 4.44 -10.07 12.37
N LEU A 18 3.33 -9.44 12.78
CA LEU A 18 2.32 -8.95 11.84
C LEU A 18 2.74 -7.66 11.13
N THR A 19 3.43 -6.76 11.84
CA THR A 19 4.00 -5.53 11.28
C THR A 19 5.05 -5.85 10.21
N ASN A 20 5.93 -6.82 10.51
CA ASN A 20 6.93 -7.28 9.54
C ASN A 20 6.25 -7.93 8.30
N LEU A 21 5.13 -8.63 8.49
CA LEU A 21 4.41 -9.24 7.38
C LEU A 21 3.73 -8.19 6.48
N SER A 22 3.17 -7.12 7.06
CA SER A 22 2.66 -5.99 6.28
C SER A 22 3.75 -5.30 5.45
N GLU A 23 4.95 -5.10 6.01
CA GLU A 23 6.07 -4.51 5.30
C GLU A 23 6.53 -5.38 4.11
N ILE A 24 6.55 -6.71 4.29
CA ILE A 24 6.85 -7.65 3.20
C ILE A 24 5.81 -7.54 2.08
N LEU A 25 4.52 -7.40 2.40
CA LEU A 25 3.46 -7.27 1.39
C LEU A 25 3.56 -5.95 0.61
N TRP A 26 3.94 -4.86 1.27
CA TRP A 26 4.27 -3.61 0.58
C TRP A 26 5.45 -3.76 -0.36
N CYS A 27 6.56 -4.34 0.13
CA CYS A 27 7.76 -4.61 -0.66
C CYS A 27 7.43 -5.47 -1.88
N PHE A 28 6.63 -6.52 -1.70
CA PHE A 28 6.19 -7.41 -2.77
C PHE A 28 5.41 -6.65 -3.85
N SER A 29 4.44 -5.82 -3.45
CA SER A 29 3.64 -5.00 -4.36
C SER A 29 4.52 -4.03 -5.18
N LEU A 30 5.47 -3.37 -4.52
CA LEU A 30 6.40 -2.44 -5.16
C LEU A 30 7.36 -3.16 -6.12
N ALA A 31 7.90 -4.31 -5.70
CA ALA A 31 8.82 -5.12 -6.50
C ALA A 31 8.16 -5.61 -7.78
N ILE A 32 6.92 -6.12 -7.71
CA ILE A 32 6.18 -6.57 -8.89
C ILE A 32 5.95 -5.42 -9.89
N CYS A 33 5.53 -4.25 -9.39
CA CYS A 33 5.30 -3.10 -10.27
C CYS A 33 6.61 -2.67 -10.95
N SER A 34 7.69 -2.56 -10.19
CA SER A 34 9.01 -2.15 -10.68
C SER A 34 9.58 -3.14 -11.70
N PHE A 35 9.51 -4.44 -11.38
CA PHE A 35 9.92 -5.50 -12.28
C PHE A 35 9.12 -5.49 -13.59
N SER A 36 7.81 -5.30 -13.50
CA SER A 36 6.93 -5.27 -14.68
C SER A 36 7.21 -4.07 -15.58
N ILE A 37 7.53 -2.90 -15.00
CA ILE A 37 8.00 -1.74 -15.78
C ILE A 37 9.26 -2.09 -16.57
N GLY A 38 10.27 -2.67 -15.91
CA GLY A 38 11.52 -3.07 -16.56
C GLY A 38 11.29 -4.11 -17.68
N LEU A 39 10.45 -5.10 -17.43
CA LEU A 39 10.13 -6.14 -18.40
C LEU A 39 9.35 -5.60 -19.62
N ILE A 40 8.36 -4.73 -19.41
CA ILE A 40 7.60 -4.09 -20.49
C ILE A 40 8.52 -3.23 -21.36
N ASN A 41 9.44 -2.48 -20.74
CA ASN A 41 10.41 -1.67 -21.47
C ASN A 41 11.36 -2.51 -22.32
N ASN A 42 11.72 -3.72 -21.87
CA ASN A 42 12.54 -4.63 -22.64
C ASN A 42 11.77 -5.27 -23.82
N ILE A 43 10.50 -5.66 -23.61
CA ILE A 43 9.65 -6.25 -24.67
C ILE A 43 9.25 -5.17 -25.70
N ARG A 44 9.03 -3.93 -25.28
CA ARG A 44 8.60 -2.81 -26.13
C ARG A 44 9.33 -1.50 -25.83
N PRO A 45 10.61 -1.37 -26.22
CA PRO A 45 11.43 -0.20 -25.89
C PRO A 45 10.92 1.12 -26.49
N LYS A 46 10.14 1.06 -27.58
CA LYS A 46 9.54 2.24 -28.23
C LYS A 46 8.12 2.58 -27.75
N SER A 47 7.50 1.74 -26.91
CA SER A 47 6.15 2.02 -26.42
C SER A 47 6.19 2.90 -25.17
N LYS A 48 5.21 3.80 -25.05
CA LYS A 48 5.06 4.59 -23.82
C LYS A 48 4.81 3.63 -22.66
N VAL A 49 5.73 3.65 -21.69
CA VAL A 49 5.59 2.93 -20.41
C VAL A 49 4.21 3.24 -19.83
N ASN A 50 3.54 2.22 -19.31
CA ASN A 50 2.21 2.42 -18.77
C ASN A 50 2.28 3.33 -17.53
N ARG A 51 1.93 4.62 -17.72
CA ARG A 51 1.92 5.65 -16.68
C ARG A 51 1.16 5.20 -15.43
N PHE A 52 0.16 4.34 -15.59
CA PHE A 52 -0.56 3.74 -14.48
C PHE A 52 0.37 2.95 -13.55
N ILE A 53 1.18 2.02 -14.07
CA ILE A 53 2.07 1.17 -13.25
C ILE A 53 3.18 2.02 -12.62
N VAL A 54 3.72 2.99 -13.35
CA VAL A 54 4.76 3.91 -12.84
C VAL A 54 4.23 4.75 -11.68
N CYS A 55 3.08 5.41 -11.84
CA CYS A 55 2.47 6.18 -10.76
C CYS A 55 2.08 5.29 -9.58
N SER A 56 1.63 4.05 -9.85
CA SER A 56 1.31 3.08 -8.79
C SER A 56 2.56 2.72 -7.97
N ALA A 57 3.66 2.35 -8.65
CA ALA A 57 4.93 2.03 -7.99
C ALA A 57 5.43 3.21 -7.15
N PHE A 58 5.30 4.43 -7.68
CA PHE A 58 5.71 5.64 -6.95
C PHE A 58 4.88 5.87 -5.68
N ILE A 59 3.56 5.73 -5.75
CA ILE A 59 2.68 5.84 -4.58
C ILE A 59 2.98 4.73 -3.56
N LEU A 60 3.13 3.48 -4.02
CA LEU A 60 3.49 2.35 -3.16
C LEU A 60 4.84 2.59 -2.46
N ALA A 61 5.83 3.16 -3.16
CA ALA A 61 7.13 3.49 -2.59
C ALA A 61 7.03 4.57 -1.51
N ILE A 62 6.27 5.64 -1.74
CA ILE A 62 6.05 6.70 -0.75
C ILE A 62 5.40 6.13 0.51
N LEU A 63 4.36 5.31 0.36
CA LEU A 63 3.64 4.71 1.48
C LEU A 63 4.52 3.71 2.24
N LEU A 64 5.30 2.89 1.54
CA LEU A 64 6.26 1.97 2.16
C LEU A 64 7.35 2.73 2.95
N ILE A 65 7.87 3.81 2.39
CA ILE A 65 8.88 4.65 3.07
C ILE A 65 8.29 5.28 4.33
N ASP A 66 7.06 5.79 4.27
CA ASP A 66 6.37 6.31 5.46
C ASP A 66 6.14 5.20 6.50
N ASP A 67 5.75 3.99 6.09
CA ASP A 67 5.50 2.85 6.99
C ASP A 67 6.80 2.37 7.69
N ILE A 68 7.90 2.23 6.94
CA ILE A 68 9.21 1.79 7.48
C ILE A 68 9.83 2.85 8.41
N PHE A 69 9.92 4.09 7.93
CA PHE A 69 10.63 5.15 8.66
C PHE A 69 9.74 5.92 9.61
N ARG A 70 8.43 5.63 9.62
CA ARG A 70 7.42 6.35 10.42
C ARG A 70 7.54 7.86 10.23
N ILE A 71 7.66 8.31 8.98
CA ILE A 71 7.90 9.73 8.65
C ILE A 71 6.80 10.60 9.24
N THR A 72 5.54 10.15 9.18
CA THR A 72 4.41 10.80 9.84
C THR A 72 4.63 11.03 11.34
N LEU A 73 5.18 10.04 12.06
CA LEU A 73 5.45 10.16 13.50
C LEU A 73 6.62 11.12 13.76
N ILE A 74 7.68 11.01 12.97
CA ILE A 74 8.86 11.89 13.01
C ILE A 74 8.43 13.34 12.75
N ALA A 75 7.60 13.59 11.73
CA ALA A 75 7.07 14.90 11.39
C ALA A 75 6.20 15.47 12.52
N ASN A 76 5.39 14.63 13.18
CA ASN A 76 4.61 15.06 14.34
C ASN A 76 5.49 15.45 15.53
N GLN A 77 6.53 14.66 15.83
CA GLN A 77 7.40 14.90 16.99
C GLN A 77 8.40 16.04 16.78
N LEU A 78 9.00 16.16 15.58
CA LEU A 78 10.06 17.13 15.29
C LEU A 78 9.55 18.43 14.66
N LEU A 79 8.51 18.36 13.83
CA LEU A 79 7.99 19.52 13.09
C LEU A 79 6.64 20.01 13.64
N GLY A 80 6.04 19.30 14.61
CA GLY A 80 4.73 19.64 15.17
C GLY A 80 3.57 19.46 14.20
N ILE A 81 3.76 18.70 13.11
CA ILE A 81 2.71 18.47 12.11
C ILE A 81 1.78 17.37 12.62
N PRO A 82 0.48 17.63 12.84
CA PRO A 82 -0.42 16.64 13.43
C PRO A 82 -0.56 15.42 12.52
N LYS A 83 -0.57 14.22 13.11
CA LYS A 83 -0.77 12.92 12.42
C LYS A 83 -1.99 12.95 11.48
N SER A 84 -3.09 13.57 11.91
CA SER A 84 -4.31 13.68 11.11
C SER A 84 -4.10 14.43 9.80
N PHE A 85 -3.20 15.42 9.76
CA PHE A 85 -2.92 16.20 8.55
C PHE A 85 -2.15 15.38 7.51
N THR A 86 -1.11 14.66 7.93
CA THR A 86 -0.35 13.80 6.99
C THR A 86 -1.22 12.63 6.49
N SER A 87 -2.02 12.01 7.36
CA SER A 87 -2.98 10.98 6.96
C SER A 87 -4.00 11.52 5.94
N LEU A 88 -4.50 12.74 6.13
CA LEU A 88 -5.41 13.39 5.17
C LEU A 88 -4.71 13.68 3.84
N LEU A 89 -3.45 14.10 3.86
CA LEU A 89 -2.64 14.32 2.65
C LEU A 89 -2.44 13.02 1.86
N TYR A 90 -2.14 11.90 2.52
CA TYR A 90 -2.03 10.60 1.87
C TYR A 90 -3.38 10.14 1.30
N GLY A 91 -4.46 10.24 2.09
CA GLY A 91 -5.81 9.87 1.66
C GLY A 91 -6.27 10.67 0.43
N THR A 92 -6.07 11.99 0.44
CA THR A 92 -6.40 12.84 -0.72
C THR A 92 -5.55 12.53 -1.94
N SER A 93 -4.26 12.22 -1.76
CA SER A 93 -3.38 11.79 -2.86
C SER A 93 -3.85 10.48 -3.51
N ILE A 94 -4.27 9.50 -2.70
CA ILE A 94 -4.82 8.22 -3.18
C ILE A 94 -6.15 8.44 -3.91
N ILE A 95 -7.02 9.31 -3.41
CA ILE A 95 -8.29 9.67 -4.07
C ILE A 95 -8.01 10.35 -5.41
N ALA A 96 -7.11 11.34 -5.45
CA ALA A 96 -6.73 12.04 -6.67
C ALA A 96 -6.17 11.07 -7.73
N TYR A 97 -5.28 10.16 -7.32
CA TYR A 97 -4.77 9.09 -8.17
C TYR A 97 -5.90 8.19 -8.71
N SER A 98 -6.83 7.80 -7.85
CA SER A 98 -7.96 6.92 -8.21
C SER A 98 -8.89 7.58 -9.22
N ILE A 99 -9.15 8.88 -9.07
CA ILE A 99 -9.95 9.67 -10.02
C ILE A 99 -9.21 9.81 -11.36
N PHE A 100 -7.92 10.13 -11.33
CA PHE A 100 -7.11 10.31 -12.55
C PHE A 100 -7.04 9.03 -13.37
N PHE A 101 -6.87 7.88 -12.73
CA PHE A 101 -6.79 6.58 -13.39
C PHE A 101 -8.11 5.80 -13.40
N ARG A 102 -9.26 6.44 -13.12
CA ARG A 102 -10.57 5.78 -12.99
C ARG A 102 -10.92 4.85 -14.15
N ARG A 103 -10.60 5.24 -15.39
CA ARG A 103 -10.88 4.45 -16.60
C ARG A 103 -10.04 3.17 -16.66
N LYS A 104 -8.80 3.23 -16.18
CA LYS A 104 -7.91 2.08 -16.09
C LYS A 104 -8.31 1.17 -14.94
N ILE A 105 -8.62 1.74 -13.78
CA ILE A 105 -9.10 0.98 -12.62
C ILE A 105 -10.43 0.27 -12.94
N ALA A 106 -11.35 0.92 -13.65
CA ALA A 106 -12.60 0.28 -14.08
C ALA A 106 -12.41 -0.90 -15.04
N SER A 107 -11.28 -0.96 -15.75
CA SER A 107 -10.92 -2.08 -16.64
C SER A 107 -10.18 -3.23 -15.94
N THR A 108 -9.83 -3.06 -14.67
CA THR A 108 -9.21 -4.08 -13.82
C THR A 108 -10.24 -4.62 -12.82
N PRO A 109 -9.97 -5.71 -12.09
CA PRO A 109 -10.85 -6.18 -11.01
C PRO A 109 -10.83 -5.20 -9.83
N TYR A 110 -11.48 -4.05 -10.01
CA TYR A 110 -11.53 -2.94 -9.05
C TYR A 110 -12.16 -3.33 -7.71
N PHE A 111 -12.94 -4.41 -7.68
CA PHE A 111 -13.50 -4.97 -6.44
C PHE A 111 -12.41 -5.26 -5.40
N LEU A 112 -11.29 -5.86 -5.80
CA LEU A 112 -10.16 -6.14 -4.90
C LEU A 112 -9.56 -4.86 -4.31
N LEU A 113 -9.42 -3.83 -5.15
CA LEU A 113 -8.91 -2.52 -4.73
C LEU A 113 -9.90 -1.80 -3.81
N LEU A 114 -11.20 -1.92 -4.06
CA LEU A 114 -12.25 -1.34 -3.23
C LEU A 114 -12.32 -2.01 -1.85
N VAL A 115 -12.20 -3.35 -1.80
CA VAL A 115 -12.09 -4.10 -0.55
C VAL A 115 -10.85 -3.68 0.23
N ALA A 116 -9.69 -3.57 -0.44
CA ALA A 116 -8.46 -3.10 0.20
C ALA A 116 -8.64 -1.69 0.79
N LEU A 117 -9.19 -0.74 0.02
CA LEU A 117 -9.45 0.62 0.50
C LEU A 117 -10.43 0.63 1.68
N GLY A 118 -11.52 -0.14 1.61
CA GLY A 118 -12.48 -0.25 2.70
C GLY A 118 -11.83 -0.76 4.00
N LEU A 119 -10.97 -1.75 3.90
CA LEU A 119 -10.22 -2.30 5.04
C LEU A 119 -9.22 -1.29 5.62
N PHE A 120 -8.52 -0.51 4.79
CA PHE A 120 -7.66 0.58 5.26
C PHE A 120 -8.45 1.69 5.97
N VAL A 121 -9.64 2.04 5.45
CA VAL A 121 -10.52 3.03 6.10
C VAL A 121 -10.98 2.52 7.46
N ILE A 122 -11.39 1.25 7.56
CA ILE A 122 -11.77 0.64 8.85
C ILE A 122 -10.59 0.69 9.83
N SER A 123 -9.40 0.27 9.41
CA SER A 123 -8.17 0.33 10.22
C SER A 123 -7.91 1.76 10.75
N THR A 124 -7.98 2.76 9.85
CA THR A 124 -7.74 4.17 10.22
C THR A 124 -8.82 4.73 11.16
N LEU A 125 -10.08 4.34 10.98
CA LEU A 125 -11.18 4.76 11.86
C LEU A 125 -11.04 4.18 13.26
N VAL A 126 -10.56 2.95 13.39
CA VAL A 126 -10.30 2.32 14.70
C VAL A 126 -9.21 3.08 15.46
N ASP A 127 -8.14 3.50 14.79
CA ASP A 127 -7.07 4.34 15.37
C ASP A 127 -7.62 5.71 15.80
N TRP A 128 -8.41 6.38 14.95
CA TRP A 128 -8.99 7.69 15.27
C TRP A 128 -10.00 7.68 16.42
N LEU A 129 -10.85 6.66 16.50
CA LEU A 129 -11.87 6.56 17.54
C LEU A 129 -11.28 6.20 18.92
N SER A 130 -9.99 5.86 18.99
CA SER A 130 -9.29 5.52 20.24
C SER A 130 -10.12 4.57 21.10
N LEU A 131 -10.68 3.53 20.47
CA LEU A 131 -11.66 2.64 21.11
C LEU A 131 -11.05 2.03 22.39
N PRO A 132 -11.67 2.23 23.56
CA PRO A 132 -11.12 1.73 24.81
C PRO A 132 -11.24 0.20 24.85
N GLY A 133 -10.10 -0.48 24.94
CA GLY A 133 -10.05 -1.94 25.06
C GLY A 133 -8.62 -2.46 24.97
N ILE A 134 -8.27 -3.43 25.82
CA ILE A 134 -6.94 -4.06 25.80
C ILE A 134 -6.96 -5.17 24.73
N GLY A 135 -6.21 -4.99 23.64
CA GLY A 135 -5.91 -6.04 22.66
C GLY A 135 -6.89 -6.17 21.48
N THR A 136 -8.22 -6.09 21.69
CA THR A 136 -9.18 -6.22 20.57
C THR A 136 -9.16 -5.06 19.57
N PRO A 137 -8.99 -3.78 19.97
CA PRO A 137 -8.90 -2.68 19.00
C PRO A 137 -7.63 -2.77 18.17
N THR A 138 -6.50 -3.09 18.81
CA THR A 138 -5.21 -3.26 18.14
C THR A 138 -5.22 -4.44 17.16
N MET A 139 -5.86 -5.56 17.52
CA MET A 139 -6.09 -6.68 16.61
C MET A 139 -6.88 -6.28 15.37
N LEU A 140 -7.93 -5.47 15.57
CA LEU A 140 -8.79 -5.04 14.48
C LEU A 140 -8.06 -4.05 13.57
N GLU A 141 -7.32 -3.11 14.14
CA GLU A 141 -6.51 -2.14 13.41
C GLU A 141 -5.47 -2.83 12.51
N ASP A 142 -4.60 -3.65 13.09
CA ASP A 142 -3.50 -4.28 12.36
C ASP A 142 -3.96 -5.46 11.49
N GLY A 143 -4.96 -6.22 11.94
CA GLY A 143 -5.53 -7.32 11.18
C GLY A 143 -6.23 -6.85 9.92
N THR A 144 -7.01 -5.76 10.00
CA THR A 144 -7.65 -5.17 8.81
C THR A 144 -6.63 -4.53 7.87
N LYS A 145 -5.59 -3.87 8.40
CA LYS A 145 -4.47 -3.35 7.60
C LYS A 145 -3.76 -4.46 6.82
N LEU A 146 -3.50 -5.60 7.45
CA LEU A 146 -2.86 -6.73 6.78
C LEU A 146 -3.75 -7.32 5.67
N LEU A 147 -5.04 -7.54 5.95
CA LEU A 147 -5.98 -8.02 4.93
C LEU A 147 -6.11 -7.03 3.76
N ALA A 148 -6.06 -5.73 4.04
CA ALA A 148 -6.02 -4.70 3.01
C ALA A 148 -4.80 -4.86 2.10
N LEU A 149 -3.63 -5.10 2.69
CA LEU A 149 -2.37 -5.29 1.96
C LEU A 149 -2.33 -6.57 1.14
N VAL A 150 -2.91 -7.68 1.64
CA VAL A 150 -3.03 -8.91 0.86
C VAL A 150 -3.87 -8.68 -0.40
N ASN A 151 -5.01 -8.00 -0.26
CA ASN A 151 -5.85 -7.64 -1.41
C ASN A 151 -5.14 -6.70 -2.38
N LEU A 152 -4.40 -5.71 -1.85
CA LEU A 152 -3.62 -4.76 -2.64
C LEU A 152 -2.52 -5.45 -3.44
N ALA A 153 -1.76 -6.35 -2.79
CA ALA A 153 -0.71 -7.14 -3.41
C ALA A 153 -1.26 -8.04 -4.52
N TYR A 154 -2.36 -8.72 -4.27
CA TYR A 154 -3.03 -9.56 -5.27
C TYR A 154 -3.55 -8.74 -6.46
N TYR A 155 -4.12 -7.57 -6.20
CA TYR A 155 -4.55 -6.64 -7.24
C TYR A 155 -3.38 -6.22 -8.14
N PHE A 156 -2.26 -5.77 -7.56
CA PHE A 156 -1.10 -5.34 -8.34
C PHE A 156 -0.44 -6.48 -9.11
N TRP A 157 -0.38 -7.69 -8.53
CA TRP A 157 0.03 -8.89 -9.25
C TRP A 157 -0.81 -9.14 -10.50
N TYR A 158 -2.14 -9.11 -10.36
CA TYR A 158 -3.07 -9.33 -11.47
C TYR A 158 -2.90 -8.27 -12.57
N VAL A 159 -2.85 -6.99 -12.21
CA VAL A 159 -2.74 -5.90 -13.18
C VAL A 159 -1.40 -5.96 -13.92
N CYS A 160 -0.30 -6.14 -13.19
CA CYS A 160 1.03 -6.24 -13.77
C CYS A 160 1.14 -7.43 -14.74
N ARG A 161 0.63 -8.60 -14.35
CA ARG A 161 0.59 -9.78 -15.22
C ARG A 161 -0.15 -9.51 -16.52
N ASN A 162 -1.34 -8.90 -16.45
CA ASN A 162 -2.13 -8.62 -17.64
C ASN A 162 -1.47 -7.61 -18.57
N GLU A 163 -0.82 -6.60 -18.02
CA GLU A 163 -0.09 -5.59 -18.80
C GLU A 163 1.14 -6.19 -19.48
N VAL A 164 1.88 -7.08 -18.80
CA VAL A 164 3.00 -7.84 -19.39
C VAL A 164 2.52 -8.77 -20.51
N LEU A 165 1.43 -9.51 -20.31
CA LEU A 165 0.87 -10.39 -21.36
C LEU A 165 0.39 -9.58 -22.57
N SER A 166 -0.26 -8.44 -22.33
CA SER A 166 -0.68 -7.51 -23.39
C SER A 166 0.51 -6.88 -24.13
N ALA A 167 1.65 -6.71 -23.46
CA ALA A 167 2.90 -6.29 -24.07
C ALA A 167 3.53 -7.39 -24.95
N LYS A 168 3.28 -8.67 -24.65
CA LYS A 168 3.76 -9.80 -25.46
C LYS A 168 2.87 -10.12 -26.69
N THR A 169 1.57 -9.85 -26.64
CA THR A 169 0.66 -10.24 -27.73
C THR A 169 0.67 -9.30 -28.94
N ARG A 170 0.83 -7.98 -28.76
CA ARG A 170 0.92 -7.01 -29.89
C ARG A 170 2.33 -6.84 -30.49
N THR A 171 3.25 -7.75 -30.22
CA THR A 171 4.58 -7.80 -30.90
C THR A 171 4.59 -8.75 -32.10
N TRP A 172 3.45 -9.37 -32.40
CA TRP A 172 3.14 -10.07 -33.65
C TRP A 172 2.09 -9.27 -34.41
#